data_AF-A0A7W8EDV5-F1
#
_entry.id   AF-A0A7W8EDV5-F1
#
_cell.length_a   1.000
_cell.length_b   1.000
_cell.length_c   1.000
_cell.angle_alpha   90.00
_cell.angle_beta   90.00
_cell.angle_gamma   90.00
#
_symmetry.space_group_name_H-M   'P 1'
#
loop_
_entity.id
_entity.type
_entity.pdbx_description
1 polymer ?
#
loop_
_entity_poly.entity_id
_entity_poly.type
_entity_poly.pdbx_seq_one_letter_code
_entity_poly.pdbx_strand_id
1 'polypeptide(L)'
;MAASTIPGLIFTYAWAFDVPEDQAELDAYAAPFRDNGSRILYLELSATQEVRLERNQGELRLAEKPSKRDLVRSRQHLLVADATYRLNSNGEFDGRDDYLRIDNTALSAEAVAERTIKHFGLA
;
A
#
# COMPACT_ATOMS: atom_id res chain seq x y z
N MET A 1 -10.86 15.79 23.71
CA MET A 1 -9.90 15.01 22.91
C MET A 1 -10.38 13.57 22.90
N ALA A 2 -10.70 13.01 21.74
CA ALA A 2 -11.08 11.60 21.67
C ALA A 2 -9.84 10.75 21.94
N ALA A 3 -9.81 10.05 23.07
CA ALA A 3 -8.74 9.11 23.40
C ALA A 3 -9.09 7.77 22.71
N SER A 4 -8.30 7.39 21.70
CA SER A 4 -8.42 6.07 21.09
C SER A 4 -7.61 5.06 21.91
N THR A 5 -8.17 3.88 22.14
CA THR A 5 -7.50 2.77 22.84
C THR A 5 -6.85 1.77 21.88
N ILE A 6 -6.93 2.02 20.56
CA ILE A 6 -6.31 1.12 19.58
C ILE A 6 -4.78 1.29 19.60
N PRO A 7 -4.00 0.19 19.58
CA PRO A 7 -2.54 0.25 19.67
C PRO A 7 -1.89 0.85 18.41
N GLY A 8 -2.60 0.87 17.29
CA GLY A 8 -2.15 1.44 16.02
C GLY A 8 -3.23 1.33 14.95
N LEU A 9 -2.95 1.92 13.78
CA LEU A 9 -3.80 1.85 12.60
C LEU A 9 -2.94 1.42 11.41
N ILE A 10 -3.43 0.45 10.65
CA ILE A 10 -2.88 0.09 9.35
C ILE A 10 -3.98 0.37 8.32
N PHE A 11 -3.63 1.10 7.28
CA PHE A 11 -4.49 1.31 6.12
C PHE A 11 -3.66 1.21 4.84
N THR A 12 -4.35 1.04 3.71
CA THR A 12 -3.72 0.95 2.39
C THR A 12 -4.14 2.13 1.55
N TYR A 13 -3.19 2.70 0.81
CA TYR A 13 -3.41 3.79 -0.13
C TYR A 13 -2.73 3.44 -1.46
N ALA A 14 -3.37 3.76 -2.59
CA ALA A 14 -2.79 3.59 -3.90
C ALA A 14 -2.08 4.89 -4.28
N TRP A 15 -0.79 4.98 -4.00
CA TRP A 15 -0.01 6.19 -4.17
C TRP A 15 0.58 6.29 -5.59
N ALA A 16 0.16 7.30 -6.35
CA ALA A 16 0.84 7.77 -7.54
C ALA A 16 1.95 8.76 -7.15
N PHE A 17 3.21 8.31 -7.15
CA PHE A 17 4.36 9.10 -6.71
C PHE A 17 4.72 10.27 -7.66
N ASP A 18 4.10 10.34 -8.83
CA ASP A 18 4.19 11.46 -9.77
C ASP A 18 3.02 12.46 -9.63
N VAL A 19 2.11 12.23 -8.69
CA VAL A 19 0.98 13.12 -8.36
C VAL A 19 1.24 13.74 -6.98
N PRO A 20 1.65 15.02 -6.90
CA PRO A 20 1.97 15.67 -5.62
C PRO A 20 0.82 15.67 -4.61
N GLU A 21 -0.42 15.70 -5.10
CA GLU A 21 -1.63 15.68 -4.28
C GLU A 21 -1.76 14.40 -3.44
N ASP A 22 -1.31 13.24 -3.95
CA ASP A 22 -1.33 11.97 -3.22
C ASP A 22 -0.40 12.01 -2.00
N GLN A 23 0.80 12.61 -2.14
CA GLN A 23 1.72 12.83 -1.03
C GLN A 23 1.10 13.79 0.00
N ALA A 24 0.47 14.88 -0.45
CA ALA A 24 -0.20 15.83 0.44
C ALA A 24 -1.35 15.18 1.22
N GLU A 25 -2.11 14.28 0.59
CA GLU A 25 -3.19 13.53 1.23
C GLU A 25 -2.66 12.55 2.28
N LEU A 26 -1.60 11.80 1.96
CA LEU A 26 -0.93 10.92 2.92
C LEU A 26 -0.35 11.68 4.12
N ASP A 27 0.22 12.86 3.89
CA ASP A 27 0.71 13.72 4.96
C ASP A 27 -0.42 14.23 5.85
N ALA A 28 -1.56 14.60 5.28
CA ALA A 28 -2.75 14.99 6.03
C ALA A 28 -3.29 13.83 6.89
N TYR A 29 -3.26 12.59 6.39
CA TYR A 29 -3.62 11.41 7.17
C TYR A 29 -2.63 11.10 8.29
N ALA A 30 -1.34 11.30 8.05
CA ALA A 30 -0.28 11.04 9.03
C ALA A 30 -0.21 12.13 10.12
N ALA A 31 -0.56 13.38 9.81
CA ALA A 31 -0.38 14.52 10.70
C ALA A 31 -1.00 14.33 12.10
N PRO A 32 -2.27 13.91 12.26
CA PRO A 32 -2.83 13.71 13.60
C PRO A 32 -2.07 12.70 14.45
N PHE A 33 -1.54 11.64 13.85
CA PHE A 33 -0.76 10.63 14.57
C PHE A 33 0.62 11.16 14.95
N ARG A 34 1.27 11.87 14.02
CA ARG A 34 2.58 12.49 14.23
C ARG A 34 2.53 13.54 15.34
N ASP A 35 1.50 14.38 15.35
CA ASP A 35 1.29 15.43 16.37
C ASP A 35 1.04 14.85 17.77
N ASN A 36 0.54 13.61 17.85
CA ASN A 36 0.38 12.87 19.09
C ASN A 36 1.61 11.99 19.43
N GLY A 37 2.74 12.18 18.75
CA GLY A 37 4.00 11.47 19.01
C GLY A 37 4.03 10.01 18.54
N SER A 38 3.09 9.61 17.68
CA SER A 38 3.07 8.25 17.12
C SER A 38 4.13 8.08 16.03
N ARG A 39 4.63 6.85 15.89
CA ARG A 39 5.48 6.45 14.76
C ARG A 39 4.63 6.34 13.50
N ILE A 40 5.07 6.97 12.42
CA ILE A 40 4.48 6.81 11.08
C ILE A 40 5.42 5.92 10.28
N LEU A 41 4.90 4.84 9.71
CA LEU A 41 5.68 3.84 8.98
C LEU A 41 5.05 3.61 7.61
N TYR A 42 5.88 3.49 6.59
CA TYR A 42 5.46 3.35 5.21
C TYR A 42 5.91 2.00 4.65
N LEU A 43 4.97 1.16 4.25
CA LEU A 43 5.24 -0.11 3.57
C LEU A 43 4.77 -0.01 2.12
N GLU A 44 5.72 0.08 1.19
CA GLU A 44 5.44 -0.04 -0.24
C GLU A 44 5.46 -1.51 -0.67
N LEU A 45 4.36 -1.97 -1.26
CA LEU A 45 4.24 -3.31 -1.83
C LEU A 45 4.16 -3.22 -3.35
N SER A 46 5.21 -3.70 -4.02
CA SER A 46 5.25 -3.78 -5.47
C SER A 46 5.05 -5.23 -5.94
N ALA A 47 4.53 -5.38 -7.15
CA ALA A 47 4.50 -6.66 -7.86
C ALA A 47 4.42 -6.41 -9.36
N THR A 48 4.84 -7.39 -10.16
CA THR A 48 4.69 -7.32 -11.62
C THR A 48 3.23 -7.12 -12.01
N GLN A 49 3.02 -6.45 -13.15
CA GLN A 49 1.67 -6.18 -13.67
C GLN A 49 0.91 -7.49 -13.92
N GLU A 50 1.59 -8.51 -14.42
CA GLU A 50 1.03 -9.83 -14.70
C GLU A 50 0.47 -10.47 -13.42
N VAL A 51 1.27 -10.51 -12.34
CA VAL A 51 0.84 -11.07 -11.06
C VAL A 51 -0.29 -10.25 -10.43
N ARG A 52 -0.24 -8.92 -10.55
CA ARG A 52 -1.33 -8.06 -10.08
C ARG A 52 -2.63 -8.31 -10.85
N LEU A 53 -2.57 -8.52 -12.16
CA LEU A 53 -3.72 -8.85 -13.01
C LEU A 53 -4.31 -10.22 -12.70
N GLU A 54 -3.47 -11.22 -12.41
CA GLU A 54 -3.89 -12.56 -11.99
C GLU A 54 -4.61 -12.49 -10.63
N ARG A 55 -3.98 -11.87 -9.62
CA ARG A 55 -4.56 -11.68 -8.28
C ARG A 55 -5.86 -10.87 -8.32
N ASN A 56 -6.02 -9.97 -9.28
CA ASN A 56 -7.23 -9.18 -9.44
C ASN A 56 -8.45 -9.99 -9.90
N GLN A 57 -8.22 -11.18 -10.47
CA GLN A 57 -9.26 -12.07 -10.99
C GLN A 57 -9.64 -13.20 -10.00
N GLY A 58 -8.85 -13.40 -8.92
CA GLY A 58 -9.07 -14.47 -7.96
C GLY A 58 -10.37 -14.35 -7.15
N GLU A 59 -10.92 -15.49 -6.73
CA GLU A 59 -12.25 -15.65 -6.09
C GLU A 59 -12.45 -14.75 -4.85
N LEU A 60 -11.40 -14.55 -4.05
CA LEU A 60 -11.38 -13.66 -2.88
C LEU A 60 -11.73 -12.20 -3.21
N ARG A 61 -11.44 -11.74 -4.44
CA ARG A 61 -11.67 -10.37 -4.89
C ARG A 61 -13.10 -10.16 -5.41
N LEU A 62 -13.71 -11.22 -5.97
CA LEU A 62 -15.08 -11.22 -6.49
C LEU A 62 -16.14 -11.28 -5.38
N ALA A 63 -15.81 -11.90 -4.25
CA ALA A 63 -16.68 -12.00 -3.09
C ALA A 63 -16.79 -10.67 -2.29
N GLU A 64 -15.68 -9.94 -2.13
CA GLU A 64 -15.57 -8.84 -1.15
C GLU A 64 -15.89 -7.42 -1.68
N LYS A 65 -15.96 -7.19 -3.00
CA LYS A 65 -16.24 -5.84 -3.57
C LYS A 65 -17.21 -5.85 -4.77
N PRO A 66 -18.47 -5.38 -4.61
CA PRO A 66 -19.47 -5.35 -5.68
C PRO A 66 -19.06 -4.57 -6.95
N SER A 67 -18.28 -3.49 -6.80
CA SER A 67 -17.78 -2.66 -7.91
C SER A 67 -16.71 -3.35 -8.78
N LYS A 68 -16.22 -4.53 -8.38
CA LYS A 68 -15.18 -5.32 -9.07
C LYS A 68 -15.73 -6.56 -9.77
N ARG A 69 -17.05 -6.77 -9.78
CA ARG A 69 -17.72 -7.89 -10.49
C ARG A 69 -17.55 -7.83 -12.01
N ASP A 70 -17.20 -6.66 -12.54
CA ASP A 70 -16.77 -6.49 -13.93
C ASP A 70 -15.24 -6.65 -14.02
N LEU A 71 -14.82 -7.90 -14.25
CA LEU A 71 -13.43 -8.27 -14.42
C LEU A 71 -12.75 -7.49 -15.56
N VAL A 72 -13.49 -7.17 -16.63
CA VAL A 72 -12.98 -6.44 -17.79
C VAL A 72 -12.66 -5.01 -17.39
N ARG A 73 -13.60 -4.32 -16.73
CA ARG A 73 -13.40 -2.95 -16.24
C ARG A 73 -12.27 -2.87 -15.20
N SER A 74 -12.19 -3.86 -14.30
CA SER A 74 -11.13 -3.87 -13.28
C SER A 74 -9.74 -4.08 -13.89
N ARG A 75 -9.63 -4.97 -14.88
CA ARG A 75 -8.40 -5.17 -15.66
C ARG A 75 -8.01 -3.90 -16.41
N GLN A 76 -8.95 -3.29 -17.13
CA GLN A 76 -8.69 -2.04 -17.86
C GLN A 76 -8.22 -0.92 -16.92
N HIS A 77 -8.86 -0.76 -15.77
CA HIS A 77 -8.45 0.25 -14.79
C HIS A 77 -7.01 0.04 -14.29
N LEU A 78 -6.61 -1.21 -14.03
CA LEU A 78 -5.23 -1.51 -13.63
C LEU A 78 -4.23 -1.15 -14.73
N LEU A 79 -4.50 -1.58 -15.96
CA LEU A 79 -3.64 -1.29 -17.11
C LEU A 79 -3.50 0.21 -17.38
N VAL A 80 -4.61 0.95 -17.31
CA VAL A 80 -4.60 2.41 -17.50
C VAL A 80 -3.84 3.09 -16.36
N ALA A 81 -4.06 2.70 -15.11
CA ALA A 81 -3.36 3.28 -13.97
C ALA A 81 -1.84 3.05 -14.06
N ASP A 82 -1.41 1.83 -14.38
CA ASP A 82 0.01 1.50 -14.56
C ASP A 82 0.66 2.27 -15.72
N ALA A 83 -0.09 2.57 -16.78
CA ALA A 83 0.41 3.34 -17.92
C ALA A 83 0.40 4.86 -17.69
N THR A 84 -0.44 5.34 -16.77
CA THR A 84 -0.67 6.78 -16.54
C THR A 84 0.17 7.31 -15.39
N TYR A 85 0.39 6.51 -14.34
CA TYR A 85 0.98 6.95 -13.08
C TYR A 85 2.24 6.18 -12.70
N ARG A 86 3.13 6.85 -11.97
CA ARG A 86 4.28 6.22 -11.30
C ARG A 86 3.82 5.61 -9.97
N LEU A 87 3.43 4.34 -10.00
CA LEU A 87 2.90 3.63 -8.81
C LEU A 87 3.96 2.94 -7.94
N ASN A 88 5.24 3.17 -8.20
CA ASN A 88 6.35 2.71 -7.36
C ASN A 88 7.31 3.87 -7.09
N SER A 89 7.88 3.94 -5.90
CA SER A 89 8.83 5.00 -5.54
C SER A 89 10.13 4.93 -6.35
N ASN A 90 10.43 3.79 -6.96
CA ASN A 90 11.70 3.53 -7.66
C ASN A 90 12.94 3.75 -6.78
N GLY A 91 12.82 3.52 -5.47
CA GLY A 91 13.93 3.63 -4.52
C GLY A 91 14.18 5.05 -3.99
N GLU A 92 13.29 6.00 -4.28
CA GLU A 92 13.36 7.39 -3.80
C GLU A 92 13.49 7.51 -2.27
N PHE A 93 13.02 6.49 -1.53
CA PHE A 93 13.01 6.45 -0.06
C PHE A 93 13.96 5.39 0.53
N ASP A 94 14.79 4.75 -0.29
CA ASP A 94 15.70 3.70 0.17
C ASP A 94 16.66 4.27 1.24
N GLY A 95 16.82 3.54 2.35
CA GLY A 95 17.67 3.92 3.47
C GLY A 95 16.99 4.71 4.60
N ARG A 96 15.70 5.06 4.45
CA ARG A 96 14.88 5.61 5.54
C ARG A 96 14.47 4.50 6.53
N ASP A 97 14.60 4.75 7.82
CA ASP A 97 14.21 3.79 8.87
C ASP A 97 12.68 3.63 9.01
N ASP A 98 11.91 4.61 8.54
CA ASP A 98 10.45 4.62 8.59
C ASP A 98 9.79 4.11 7.30
N TYR A 99 10.58 3.59 6.35
CA TYR A 99 10.10 3.15 5.05
C TYR A 99 10.69 1.79 4.65
N LEU A 100 9.83 0.91 4.14
CA LEU A 100 10.23 -0.38 3.60
C LEU A 100 9.52 -0.62 2.27
N ARG A 101 10.28 -0.98 1.24
CA ARG A 101 9.75 -1.49 -0.02
C ARG A 101 9.94 -3.00 -0.13
N ILE A 102 8.89 -3.70 -0.51
CA ILE A 102 8.94 -5.15 -0.76
C ILE A 102 8.32 -5.45 -2.12
N ASP A 103 9.12 -6.03 -3.02
CA ASP A 103 8.58 -6.75 -4.17
C ASP A 103 7.98 -8.08 -3.69
N ASN A 104 6.65 -8.16 -3.74
CA ASN A 104 5.89 -9.34 -3.31
C ASN A 104 5.37 -10.18 -4.48
N THR A 105 5.96 -10.04 -5.68
CA THR A 105 5.59 -10.81 -6.88
C THR A 105 5.55 -12.32 -6.58
N ALA A 106 6.58 -12.83 -5.89
CA ALA A 106 6.74 -14.25 -5.58
C ALA A 106 6.65 -14.56 -4.07
N LEU A 107 6.21 -13.61 -3.24
CA LEU A 107 6.15 -13.78 -1.79
C LEU A 107 4.73 -14.06 -1.31
N SER A 108 4.60 -14.93 -0.31
CA SER A 108 3.35 -15.11 0.43
C SER A 108 3.06 -13.89 1.32
N ALA A 109 1.80 -13.71 1.70
CA ALA A 109 1.41 -12.67 2.64
C ALA A 109 2.14 -12.81 3.99
N GLU A 110 2.35 -14.05 4.45
CA GLU A 110 3.11 -14.35 5.68
C GLU A 110 4.56 -13.89 5.57
N ALA A 111 5.25 -14.22 4.48
CA ALA A 111 6.65 -13.81 4.29
C ALA A 111 6.80 -12.28 4.19
N VAL A 112 5.81 -11.58 3.62
CA VAL A 112 5.77 -10.11 3.61
C VAL A 112 5.59 -9.59 5.05
N ALA A 113 4.63 -10.13 5.80
CA ALA A 113 4.35 -9.72 7.17
C ALA A 113 5.57 -9.91 8.09
N GLU A 114 6.23 -11.07 8.03
CA GLU A 114 7.45 -11.34 8.81
C GLU A 114 8.57 -10.33 8.52
N ARG A 115 8.78 -9.98 7.24
CA ARG A 115 9.79 -8.98 6.84
C ARG A 115 9.44 -7.60 7.38
N THR A 116 8.18 -7.19 7.25
CA THR A 116 7.68 -5.92 7.77
C THR A 116 7.84 -5.82 9.29
N ILE A 117 7.44 -6.86 10.02
CA ILE A 117 7.55 -6.95 11.48
C ILE A 117 9.01 -6.83 11.89
N LYS A 118 9.89 -7.61 11.26
CA LYS A 118 11.34 -7.59 11.55
C LYS A 118 11.98 -6.24 11.27
N HIS A 119 11.66 -5.62 10.14
CA HIS A 119 12.26 -4.35 9.74
C HIS A 119 11.82 -3.20 10.65
N PHE A 120 10.53 -3.09 10.95
CA PHE A 120 10.00 -2.00 11.78
C PHE A 120 10.06 -2.26 13.29
N GLY A 121 10.44 -3.47 13.72
CA GLY A 121 10.44 -3.88 15.12
C GLY A 121 9.04 -3.84 15.72
N LEU A 122 8.04 -4.34 14.99
CA LEU A 122 6.68 -4.48 15.52
C LEU A 122 6.63 -5.70 16.45
N ALA A 123 6.01 -5.57 17.62
CA ALA A 123 5.93 -6.62 18.65
C ALA A 123 4.49 -7.08 18.83
#